data_AF-A0A838TGW0-F1
#
_entry.id   AF-A0A838TGW0-F1
#
_cell.length_a   1.000
_cell.length_b   1.000
_cell.length_c   1.000
_cell.angle_alpha   90.00
_cell.angle_beta   90.00
_cell.angle_gamma   90.00
#
_symmetry.space_group_name_H-M   'P 1'
#
loop_
_entity.id
_entity.type
_entity.pdbx_description
1 polymer ?
#
loop_
_entity_poly.entity_id
_entity_poly.type
_entity_poly.pdbx_seq_one_letter_code
_entity_poly.pdbx_strand_id
1 'polypeptide(L)' 'MYNFSFTLPAKLVRSLRFTVLTLLGTTGALMFALAGASTATAATTVVVNVGGADDVFTPATVDINVGDTVMWVWQSDGHS' A
#
# COMPACT_ATOMS: atom_id res chain seq x y z
N MET A 1 -60.73 1.90 -0.50
CA MET A 1 -59.26 1.74 -0.66
C MET A 1 -58.77 0.82 0.45
N TYR A 2 -58.41 -0.42 0.15
CA TYR A 2 -57.91 -1.37 1.16
C TYR A 2 -56.41 -1.12 1.37
N ASN A 3 -56.05 -0.67 2.57
CA ASN A 3 -54.67 -0.49 2.97
C ASN A 3 -54.13 -1.83 3.46
N PHE A 4 -53.28 -2.49 2.66
CA PHE A 4 -52.64 -3.75 3.06
C PHE A 4 -51.38 -3.45 3.88
N SER A 5 -51.52 -3.47 5.20
CA SER A 5 -50.38 -3.38 6.12
C SER A 5 -49.62 -4.71 6.13
N PHE A 6 -48.59 -4.83 5.29
CA PHE A 6 -47.72 -6.00 5.28
C PHE A 6 -46.82 -6.00 6.53
N THR A 7 -47.20 -6.76 7.55
CA THR A 7 -46.42 -6.90 8.78
C THR A 7 -45.55 -8.15 8.67
N LEU A 8 -44.24 -7.96 8.65
CA LEU A 8 -43.30 -9.06 8.58
C LEU A 8 -43.33 -9.90 9.87
N PRO A 9 -43.27 -11.23 9.77
CA PRO A 9 -43.18 -12.08 10.95
C PRO A 9 -41.89 -11.78 11.73
N ALA A 10 -41.98 -11.68 13.05
CA ALA A 10 -40.88 -11.27 13.92
C ALA A 10 -39.58 -12.08 13.73
N LYS A 11 -39.71 -13.38 13.40
CA LYS A 11 -38.57 -14.25 13.07
C LYS A 11 -37.83 -13.80 11.80
N LEU A 12 -38.56 -13.33 10.79
CA LEU A 12 -37.98 -12.82 9.54
C LEU A 12 -37.30 -11.46 9.75
N VAL A 13 -37.92 -10.56 10.52
CA VAL A 13 -37.30 -9.27 10.89
C VAL A 13 -36.01 -9.48 11.68
N ARG A 14 -36.01 -10.41 12.62
CA ARG A 14 -34.82 -10.78 13.41
C ARG A 14 -33.74 -11.36 12.49
N SER A 15 -34.09 -12.28 11.59
CA SER A 15 -33.15 -12.86 10.62
C SER A 15 -32.54 -11.80 9.70
N LEU A 16 -33.34 -10.91 9.11
CA LEU A 16 -32.87 -9.81 8.26
C LEU A 16 -31.91 -8.88 9.00
N ARG A 17 -32.20 -8.54 10.26
CA ARG A 17 -31.31 -7.70 11.09
C ARG A 17 -29.96 -8.40 11.33
N PHE A 18 -29.96 -9.69 11.65
CA PHE A 18 -28.71 -10.46 11.80
C PHE A 18 -27.92 -10.56 10.50
N THR A 19 -28.58 -10.76 9.36
CA THR A 19 -27.93 -10.78 8.04
C THR A 19 -27.34 -9.42 7.67
N VAL A 20 -28.04 -8.32 7.92
CA VAL A 20 -27.53 -6.96 7.67
C VAL A 20 -26.35 -6.63 8.60
N LEU A 21 -26.44 -6.98 9.88
CA LEU A 21 -25.37 -6.78 10.87
C LEU A 21 -24.09 -7.56 10.50
N THR A 22 -24.24 -8.80 10.03
CA THR A 22 -23.10 -9.62 9.60
C THR A 22 -22.47 -9.06 8.32
N LEU A 23 -23.27 -8.65 7.33
CA LEU A 23 -22.77 -8.02 6.10
C LEU A 23 -22.00 -6.71 6.39
N LEU A 24 -22.53 -5.88 7.27
CA LEU A 24 -21.92 -4.61 7.64
C LEU A 24 -20.62 -4.82 8.44
N GLY A 25 -20.60 -5.83 9.32
CA GLY A 25 -19.42 -6.23 10.08
C GLY A 25 -18.30 -6.77 9.19
N THR A 26 -18.61 -7.67 8.24
CA THR A 26 -17.58 -8.20 7.31
C THR A 26 -17.05 -7.13 6.38
N THR A 27 -17.91 -6.22 5.92
CA THR A 27 -17.48 -5.10 5.06
C THR A 27 -16.58 -4.14 5.84
N GLY A 28 -16.93 -3.80 7.09
CA GLY A 28 -16.10 -2.97 7.94
C GLY A 28 -14.73 -3.58 8.25
N ALA A 29 -14.70 -4.89 8.55
CA ALA A 29 -13.45 -5.61 8.79
C ALA A 29 -12.55 -5.65 7.54
N LEU A 30 -13.14 -5.85 6.35
CA LEU A 30 -12.41 -5.87 5.09
C LEU A 30 -11.81 -4.49 4.77
N MET A 31 -12.58 -3.42 4.95
CA MET A 31 -12.10 -2.04 4.73
C MET A 31 -10.99 -1.66 5.71
N PHE A 32 -11.09 -2.08 6.97
CA PHE A 32 -10.04 -1.87 7.97
C PHE A 32 -8.75 -2.62 7.62
N ALA A 33 -8.85 -3.87 7.18
CA ALA A 33 -7.70 -4.65 6.73
C ALA A 33 -7.03 -4.05 5.50
N LEU A 34 -7.80 -3.51 4.56
CA LEU A 34 -7.28 -2.85 3.36
C LEU A 34 -6.62 -1.50 3.66
N ALA A 35 -7.14 -0.75 4.65
CA ALA A 35 -6.55 0.53 5.06
C ALA A 35 -5.17 0.38 5.71
N GLY A 36 -4.88 -0.76 6.33
CA GLY A 36 -3.58 -1.06 6.93
C GLY A 36 -2.55 -1.65 5.98
N ALA A 37 -2.95 -2.05 4.77
CA ALA A 37 -2.04 -2.62 3.79
C ALA A 37 -1.26 -1.51 3.07
N SER A 38 -0.02 -1.26 3.49
CA SER A 38 0.89 -0.42 2.71
C SER A 38 1.40 -1.20 1.49
N THR A 39 1.37 -0.57 0.32
CA THR A 39 2.06 -1.11 -0.86
C THR A 39 3.56 -0.93 -0.64
N ALA A 40 4.28 -2.00 -0.31
CA ALA A 40 5.73 -1.97 -0.30
C ALA A 40 6.20 -1.69 -1.73
N THR A 41 6.94 -0.59 -1.93
CA THR A 41 7.65 -0.38 -3.19
C THR A 41 8.74 -1.45 -3.32
N ALA A 42 8.90 -2.00 -4.52
CA ALA A 42 10.01 -2.92 -4.77
C ALA A 42 11.32 -2.15 -4.60
N ALA A 43 12.28 -2.77 -3.90
CA ALA A 43 13.63 -2.22 -3.78
C ALA A 43 14.28 -2.11 -5.17
N THR A 44 15.01 -1.01 -5.37
CA THR A 44 15.70 -0.69 -6.60
C THR A 44 17.20 -0.51 -6.36
N THR A 45 17.98 -0.52 -7.44
CA THR A 45 19.42 -0.20 -7.39
C THR A 45 19.66 1.15 -8.04
N VAL A 46 20.27 2.06 -7.28
CA VAL A 46 20.72 3.38 -7.76
C VAL A 46 22.20 3.32 -8.07
N VAL A 47 22.59 3.75 -9.26
CA VAL A 47 23.98 3.73 -9.72
C VAL A 47 24.61 5.11 -9.53
N VAL A 48 25.78 5.14 -8.90
CA VAL A 48 26.59 6.36 -8.74
C VAL A 48 27.97 6.12 -9.35
N ASN A 49 28.29 6.89 -10.39
CA ASN A 49 29.60 6.88 -11.03
C ASN A 49 30.55 7.78 -10.24
N VAL A 50 31.78 7.33 -10.01
CA VAL A 50 32.77 8.08 -9.21
C VAL A 50 34.08 8.19 -9.95
N GLY A 51 34.68 9.37 -9.89
CA GLY A 51 35.94 9.63 -10.57
C GLY A 51 35.77 9.82 -12.07
N GLY A 52 34.62 10.34 -12.51
CA GLY A 52 34.36 10.72 -13.89
C GLY A 52 35.15 11.96 -14.30
N ALA A 53 34.63 12.75 -15.25
CA ALA A 53 35.22 14.06 -15.55
C ALA A 53 35.17 14.93 -14.28
N ASP A 54 36.32 15.34 -13.78
CA ASP A 54 36.52 16.24 -12.62
C ASP A 54 36.46 15.59 -11.22
N ASP A 55 36.72 14.28 -11.09
CA ASP A 55 36.77 13.58 -9.79
C ASP A 55 35.48 13.72 -8.95
N VAL A 56 34.33 13.70 -9.63
CA VAL A 56 33.00 13.89 -9.02
C VAL A 56 32.17 12.61 -8.93
N PHE A 57 31.17 12.64 -8.05
CA PHE A 57 30.06 11.70 -8.04
C PHE A 57 29.01 12.13 -9.07
N THR A 58 28.55 11.21 -9.92
CA THR A 58 27.46 11.45 -10.87
C THR A 58 26.38 10.37 -10.72
N PRO A 59 25.14 10.75 -10.34
CA PRO A 59 24.73 12.09 -9.89
C PRO A 59 25.37 12.50 -8.55
N ALA A 60 25.46 13.81 -8.28
CA ALA A 60 26.05 14.34 -7.05
C ALA A 60 25.17 14.13 -5.80
N THR A 61 23.86 14.04 -6.01
CA THR A 61 22.87 13.77 -4.97
C THR A 61 21.87 12.74 -5.49
N VAL A 62 21.51 11.78 -4.64
CA VAL A 62 20.43 10.81 -4.89
C VAL A 62 19.53 10.73 -3.68
N ASP A 63 18.23 10.65 -3.91
CA ASP A 63 17.26 10.24 -2.91
C ASP A 63 16.97 8.74 -3.11
N ILE A 64 17.00 7.98 -2.02
CA ILE A 64 16.75 6.54 -2.02
C ILE A 64 15.68 6.18 -1.00
N ASN A 65 14.92 5.13 -1.27
CA ASN A 65 13.96 4.58 -0.33
C ASN A 65 14.63 3.59 0.62
N VAL A 66 14.00 3.36 1.78
CA VAL A 66 14.41 2.28 2.68
C VAL A 66 14.31 0.94 1.93
N GLY A 67 15.43 0.22 1.88
CA GLY A 67 15.54 -1.07 1.20
C GLY A 67 16.19 -1.02 -0.18
N ASP A 68 16.40 0.17 -0.76
CA ASP A 68 17.18 0.32 -2.00
C ASP A 68 18.66 -0.02 -1.79
N THR A 69 19.35 -0.35 -2.88
CA THR A 69 20.81 -0.55 -2.91
C THR A 69 21.47 0.58 -3.68
N VAL A 70 22.62 1.06 -3.19
CA VAL A 70 23.48 1.97 -3.96
C VAL A 70 24.64 1.18 -4.55
N MET A 71 24.74 1.17 -5.87
CA MET A 71 25.85 0.58 -6.61
C MET A 71 26.82 1.67 -7.02
N TRP A 72 28.03 1.58 -6.47
CA TRP A 72 29.11 2.48 -6.79
C TRP A 72 29.95 1.96 -7.95
N VAL A 73 30.18 2.80 -8.97
CA VAL A 73 30.92 2.42 -10.18
C VAL A 73 32.13 3.34 -10.32
N TRP A 74 33.31 2.76 -10.08
CA TRP A 74 34.58 3.47 -10.19
C TRP A 74 34.97 3.63 -11.65
N GLN A 75 35.05 4.87 -12.12
CA GLN A 75 35.43 5.20 -13.50
C GLN A 75 36.95 5.33 -13.67
N SER A 76 37.69 5.45 -12.57
CA SER A 76 39.14 5.54 -12.51
C SER A 76 39.66 4.97 -11.18
N ASP A 77 40.97 4.75 -11.06
CA ASP A 77 41.61 4.31 -9.82
C ASP A 77 41.71 5.46 -8.80
N GLY A 78 41.84 5.12 -7.51
CA GLY A 78 42.08 6.11 -6.45
C GLY A 78 40.84 6.57 -5.68
N HIS A 79 39.67 5.99 -5.94
CA HIS A 79 38.40 6.26 -5.24
C HIS A 79 37.99 5.08 -4.34
N SER A 80 37.27 5.36 -3.25
CA SER A 80 36.76 4.35 -2.29
C SER A 80 35.44 4.78 -1.67
#